data_AF-X1DTI0-F1
#
_entry.id   AF-X1DTI0-F1
#
_cell.length_a   1.000
_cell.length_b   1.000
_cell.length_c   1.000
_cell.angle_alpha   90.00
_cell.angle_beta   90.00
_cell.angle_gamma   90.00
#
_symmetry.space_group_name_H-M   'P 1'
#
loop_
_entity.id
_entity.type
_entity.pdbx_description
1 polymer ?
#
loop_
_entity_poly.entity_id
_entity_poly.type
_entity_poly.pdbx_seq_one_letter_code
_entity_poly.pdbx_strand_id
1 'polypeptide(L)'
;VSFKDSITTFFEHIKSIPDRLHDWNYLYGIDICKTVHQLDDKWAKYPEHARTDPEVLAGYNAKKEELTAEGLITTADYALGFVGVGIAKGVKHITTEAYKVLLPIFDALMEEAQLSEESRESIRSIAASGEFGLNAVVSFMLGVTLYPAINTAGEPAWETIRQNVYKATPVRLLPETTILRLYYKGIMSRDQVDDMLARIGYDETNIQGLVDDFRWIPSIGETILWSVREAFYDDYAKEFGTDQEYPAEKMLFYGSKWGILPEELKYFWRAHWLLPSIGQGYEMLHRKVITD
;
A
#
# COMPACT_ATOMS: atom_id res chain seq x y z
N VAL A 1 60.05 -54.67 0.57
CA VAL A 1 60.72 -53.37 0.80
C VAL A 1 61.84 -53.64 1.79
N SER A 2 63.11 -53.42 1.41
CA SER A 2 64.22 -53.71 2.32
C SER A 2 64.21 -52.71 3.48
N PHE A 3 64.76 -53.08 4.64
CA PHE A 3 64.86 -52.17 5.80
C PHE A 3 65.54 -50.84 5.45
N LYS A 4 66.48 -50.86 4.49
CA LYS A 4 67.15 -49.68 3.97
C LYS A 4 66.21 -48.76 3.18
N ASP A 5 65.28 -49.32 2.42
CA ASP A 5 64.28 -48.55 1.67
C ASP A 5 63.27 -47.90 2.62
N SER A 6 62.81 -48.63 3.64
CA SER A 6 61.92 -48.09 4.68
C SER A 6 62.56 -46.96 5.48
N ILE A 7 63.86 -47.05 5.79
CA ILE A 7 64.61 -45.98 6.45
C ILE A 7 64.75 -44.76 5.54
N THR A 8 65.01 -44.96 4.25
CA THR A 8 65.18 -43.86 3.28
C THR A 8 63.86 -43.10 3.11
N THR A 9 62.74 -43.81 2.93
CA THR A 9 61.40 -43.20 2.85
C THR A 9 61.01 -42.48 4.15
N PHE A 10 61.37 -43.03 5.32
CA PHE A 10 61.14 -42.39 6.61
C PHE A 10 61.93 -41.08 6.75
N PHE A 11 63.20 -41.06 6.36
CA PHE A 11 64.01 -39.85 6.39
C PHE A 11 63.58 -38.82 5.34
N GLU A 12 63.11 -39.23 4.16
CA GLU A 12 62.48 -38.32 3.19
C GLU A 12 61.18 -37.72 3.74
N HIS A 13 60.35 -38.53 4.42
CA HIS A 13 59.15 -38.04 5.10
C HIS A 13 59.51 -37.00 6.16
N ILE A 14 60.50 -37.29 7.01
CA ILE A 14 60.98 -36.35 8.04
C ILE A 14 61.56 -35.07 7.42
N LYS A 15 62.30 -35.18 6.32
CA LYS A 15 62.83 -34.01 5.60
C LYS A 15 61.74 -33.16 4.94
N SER A 16 60.60 -33.75 4.59
CA SER A 16 59.43 -33.03 4.04
C SER A 16 58.50 -32.41 5.09
N ILE A 17 58.69 -32.73 6.38
CA ILE A 17 57.87 -32.19 7.48
C ILE A 17 57.96 -30.65 7.55
N PRO A 18 59.15 -30.02 7.46
CA PRO A 18 59.27 -28.56 7.43
C PRO A 18 58.53 -27.91 6.25
N ASP A 19 58.62 -28.48 5.06
CA ASP A 19 57.96 -27.97 3.84
C ASP A 19 56.43 -28.11 3.97
N ARG A 20 55.94 -29.27 4.41
CA ARG A 20 54.50 -29.48 4.68
C ARG A 20 53.96 -28.60 5.82
N LEU A 21 54.78 -28.30 6.83
CA LEU A 21 54.42 -27.34 7.89
C LEU A 21 54.38 -25.91 7.37
N HIS A 22 55.22 -25.56 6.39
CA HIS A 22 55.19 -24.26 5.72
C HIS A 22 53.93 -24.12 4.86
N ASP A 23 53.60 -25.12 4.04
CA ASP A 23 52.40 -25.11 3.18
C ASP A 23 51.11 -25.09 4.01
N TRP A 24 51.08 -25.82 5.13
CA TRP A 24 49.95 -25.80 6.06
C TRP A 24 49.73 -24.40 6.67
N ASN A 25 50.79 -23.64 6.97
CA ASN A 25 50.66 -22.27 7.48
C ASN A 25 50.09 -21.30 6.43
N TYR A 26 50.39 -21.52 5.15
CA TYR A 26 49.83 -20.71 4.05
C TYR A 26 48.35 -21.06 3.78
N LEU A 27 48.00 -22.35 3.75
CA LEU A 27 46.62 -22.81 3.63
C LEU A 27 45.76 -22.37 4.81
N TYR A 28 46.26 -22.51 6.04
CA TYR A 28 45.60 -21.98 7.23
C TYR A 28 45.45 -20.46 7.15
N GLY A 29 46.48 -19.78 6.65
CA GLY A 29 46.45 -18.34 6.45
C GLY A 29 45.38 -17.90 5.45
N ILE A 30 45.12 -18.67 4.39
CA ILE A 30 44.04 -18.47 3.42
C ILE A 30 42.67 -18.73 4.06
N ASP A 31 42.52 -19.83 4.79
CA ASP A 31 41.24 -20.25 5.40
C ASP A 31 40.70 -19.24 6.42
N ILE A 32 41.59 -18.60 7.18
CA ILE A 32 41.17 -17.60 8.18
C ILE A 32 40.75 -16.25 7.57
N CYS A 33 40.99 -16.00 6.27
CA CYS A 33 40.55 -14.78 5.61
C CYS A 33 39.03 -14.74 5.48
N LYS A 34 38.44 -13.58 5.81
CA LYS A 34 36.98 -13.40 5.88
C LYS A 34 36.40 -12.58 4.74
N THR A 35 37.25 -11.98 3.91
CA THR A 35 36.86 -11.18 2.75
C THR A 35 37.85 -11.34 1.61
N VAL A 36 37.41 -11.07 0.38
CA VAL A 36 38.29 -11.09 -0.80
C VAL A 36 39.45 -10.11 -0.64
N HIS A 37 39.21 -8.91 -0.10
CA HIS A 37 40.28 -7.94 0.16
C HIS A 37 41.33 -8.50 1.14
N GLN A 38 40.91 -9.09 2.25
CA GLN A 38 41.85 -9.69 3.21
C GLN A 38 42.63 -10.85 2.61
N LEU A 39 41.96 -11.66 1.78
CA LEU A 39 42.57 -12.77 1.08
C LEU A 39 43.63 -12.29 0.08
N ASP A 40 43.29 -11.31 -0.75
CA ASP A 40 44.19 -10.73 -1.76
C ASP A 40 45.39 -10.01 -1.13
N ASP A 41 45.15 -9.23 -0.06
CA ASP A 41 46.22 -8.55 0.69
C ASP A 41 47.20 -9.53 1.34
N LYS A 42 46.69 -10.67 1.81
CA LYS A 42 47.51 -11.70 2.43
C LYS A 42 48.24 -12.52 1.39
N TRP A 43 47.56 -12.86 0.29
CA TRP A 43 48.14 -13.54 -0.86
C TRP A 43 49.30 -12.73 -1.47
N ALA A 44 49.15 -11.41 -1.60
CA ALA A 44 50.21 -10.54 -2.12
C ALA A 44 51.48 -10.55 -1.27
N LYS A 45 51.37 -10.87 0.03
CA LYS A 45 52.49 -10.97 0.98
C LYS A 45 53.12 -12.37 1.02
N TYR A 46 52.55 -13.35 0.32
CA TYR A 46 53.11 -14.70 0.29
C TYR A 46 54.36 -14.74 -0.60
N PRO A 47 55.41 -15.46 -0.17
CA PRO A 47 56.61 -15.61 -0.96
C PRO A 47 56.30 -16.36 -2.27
N GLU A 48 57.15 -16.19 -3.28
CA GLU A 48 56.91 -16.73 -4.63
C GLU A 48 56.68 -18.24 -4.64
N HIS A 49 57.46 -19.01 -3.88
CA HIS A 49 57.31 -20.46 -3.78
C HIS A 49 55.94 -20.91 -3.25
N ALA A 50 55.33 -20.16 -2.33
CA ALA A 50 54.00 -20.47 -1.80
C ALA A 50 52.89 -20.09 -2.79
N ARG A 51 53.10 -19.08 -3.64
CA ARG A 51 52.12 -18.68 -4.66
C ARG A 51 52.13 -19.58 -5.90
N THR A 52 53.24 -20.26 -6.15
CA THR A 52 53.40 -21.21 -7.26
C THR A 52 53.20 -22.66 -6.84
N ASP A 53 53.08 -22.94 -5.54
CA ASP A 53 52.68 -24.26 -5.06
C ASP A 53 51.23 -24.58 -5.51
N PRO A 54 50.99 -25.74 -6.16
CA PRO A 54 49.69 -26.08 -6.70
C PRO A 54 48.57 -26.20 -5.66
N GLU A 55 48.89 -26.68 -4.45
CA GLU A 55 47.89 -26.90 -3.40
C GLU A 55 47.49 -25.57 -2.76
N VAL A 56 48.47 -24.71 -2.48
CA VAL A 56 48.26 -23.37 -1.92
C VAL A 56 47.52 -22.46 -2.91
N LEU A 57 47.85 -22.52 -4.21
CA LEU A 57 47.16 -21.77 -5.26
C LEU A 57 45.71 -22.24 -5.46
N ALA A 58 45.46 -23.56 -5.42
CA ALA A 58 44.11 -24.09 -5.47
C ALA A 58 43.27 -23.64 -4.28
N GLY A 59 43.85 -23.67 -3.07
CA GLY A 59 43.19 -23.17 -1.85
C GLY A 59 42.82 -21.68 -1.93
N TYR A 60 43.73 -20.84 -2.44
CA TYR A 60 43.44 -19.42 -2.66
C TYR A 60 42.31 -19.19 -3.66
N ASN A 61 42.34 -19.86 -4.82
CA ASN A 61 41.30 -19.69 -5.83
C ASN A 61 39.93 -20.16 -5.34
N ALA A 62 39.86 -21.32 -4.68
CA ALA A 62 38.63 -21.85 -4.11
C ALA A 62 38.05 -20.90 -3.05
N LYS A 63 38.90 -20.38 -2.15
CA LYS A 63 38.46 -19.44 -1.12
C LYS A 63 38.00 -18.11 -1.70
N LYS A 64 38.64 -17.64 -2.77
CA LYS A 64 38.26 -16.41 -3.48
C LYS A 64 36.91 -16.57 -4.17
N GLU A 65 36.65 -17.71 -4.78
CA GLU A 65 35.35 -18.03 -5.41
C GLU A 65 34.23 -18.11 -4.36
N GLU A 66 34.46 -18.80 -3.24
CA GLU A 66 33.54 -18.87 -2.09
C GLU A 66 33.16 -17.47 -1.59
N LEU A 67 34.16 -16.64 -1.26
CA LEU A 67 33.93 -15.30 -0.72
C LEU A 67 33.27 -14.35 -1.73
N THR A 68 33.54 -14.54 -3.03
CA THR A 68 32.91 -13.74 -4.10
C THR A 68 31.45 -14.15 -4.31
N ALA A 69 31.16 -15.44 -4.28
CA ALA A 69 29.79 -15.97 -4.39
C ALA A 69 28.91 -15.53 -3.21
N GLU A 70 29.50 -15.35 -2.02
CA GLU A 70 28.83 -14.85 -0.83
C GLU A 70 28.76 -13.31 -0.75
N GLY A 71 29.32 -12.59 -1.73
CA GLY A 71 29.34 -11.13 -1.76
C GLY A 71 30.25 -10.47 -0.70
N LEU A 72 31.18 -11.23 -0.11
CA LEU A 72 32.05 -10.82 0.99
C LEU A 72 33.35 -10.17 0.47
N ILE A 73 33.22 -9.04 -0.21
CA ILE A 73 34.35 -8.39 -0.89
C ILE A 73 35.20 -7.58 0.08
N THR A 74 34.56 -6.83 0.97
CA THR A 74 35.19 -5.92 1.93
C THR A 74 34.86 -6.28 3.38
N THR A 75 35.59 -5.70 4.34
CA THR A 75 35.33 -5.88 5.78
C THR A 75 33.96 -5.34 6.21
N ALA A 76 33.41 -4.38 5.47
CA ALA A 76 32.04 -3.92 5.66
C ALA A 76 31.01 -4.98 5.23
N ASP A 77 31.27 -5.69 4.13
CA ASP A 77 30.40 -6.76 3.63
C ASP A 77 30.36 -7.97 4.59
N TYR A 78 31.47 -8.28 5.26
CA TYR A 78 31.53 -9.31 6.30
C TYR A 78 30.71 -8.96 7.55
N ALA A 79 30.78 -7.71 7.99
CA ALA A 79 29.96 -7.24 9.12
C ALA A 79 28.45 -7.26 8.79
N LEU A 80 28.09 -6.87 7.56
CA LEU A 80 26.71 -6.90 7.07
C LEU A 80 26.20 -8.34 6.84
N GLY A 81 27.03 -9.25 6.32
CA GLY A 81 26.70 -10.65 6.07
C GLY A 81 26.48 -11.46 7.36
N PHE A 82 27.32 -11.28 8.39
CA PHE A 82 27.18 -11.98 9.67
C PHE A 82 25.92 -11.54 10.44
N VAL A 83 25.65 -10.23 10.47
CA VAL A 83 24.44 -9.66 11.08
C VAL A 83 23.20 -10.08 10.28
N GLY A 84 23.25 -10.05 8.95
CA GLY A 84 22.16 -10.45 8.07
C GLY A 84 21.77 -11.93 8.21
N VAL A 85 22.74 -12.85 8.24
CA VAL A 85 22.49 -14.30 8.40
C VAL A 85 22.02 -14.64 9.82
N GLY A 86 22.57 -13.99 10.84
CA GLY A 86 22.13 -14.16 12.23
C GLY A 86 20.69 -13.69 12.45
N ILE A 87 20.35 -12.52 11.90
CA ILE A 87 18.99 -11.97 11.94
C ILE A 87 18.05 -12.85 11.12
N ALA A 88 18.39 -13.26 9.90
CA ALA A 88 17.54 -14.13 9.08
C ALA A 88 17.20 -15.46 9.79
N LYS A 89 18.18 -16.07 10.48
CA LYS A 89 17.96 -17.29 11.28
C LYS A 89 17.09 -17.03 12.51
N GLY A 90 17.32 -15.92 13.23
CA GLY A 90 16.51 -15.52 14.39
C GLY A 90 15.06 -15.19 14.00
N VAL A 91 14.87 -14.49 12.89
CA VAL A 91 13.55 -14.16 12.33
C VAL A 91 12.83 -15.41 11.91
N LYS A 92 13.46 -16.31 11.14
CA LYS A 92 12.87 -17.60 10.76
C LYS A 92 12.43 -18.41 11.98
N HIS A 93 13.21 -18.38 13.06
CA HIS A 93 12.86 -19.04 14.31
C HIS A 93 11.63 -18.39 14.99
N ILE A 94 11.65 -17.07 15.18
CA ILE A 94 10.54 -16.32 15.78
C ILE A 94 9.26 -16.47 14.98
N THR A 95 9.34 -16.42 13.65
CA THR A 95 8.16 -16.47 12.77
C THR A 95 7.58 -17.88 12.70
N THR A 96 8.41 -18.92 12.75
CA THR A 96 7.96 -20.32 12.85
C THR A 96 7.25 -20.58 14.18
N GLU A 97 7.78 -20.07 15.30
CA GLU A 97 7.14 -20.23 16.61
C GLU A 97 5.86 -19.38 16.74
N ALA A 98 5.88 -18.13 16.26
CA ALA A 98 4.69 -17.28 16.21
C ALA A 98 3.60 -17.88 15.31
N TYR A 99 3.97 -18.49 14.18
CA TYR A 99 3.03 -19.17 13.29
C TYR A 99 2.28 -20.30 14.01
N LYS A 100 2.97 -21.13 14.81
CA LYS A 100 2.33 -22.21 15.57
C LYS A 100 1.28 -21.70 16.55
N VAL A 101 1.51 -20.53 17.16
CA VAL A 101 0.60 -19.90 18.13
C VAL A 101 -0.56 -19.19 17.42
N LEU A 102 -0.30 -18.56 16.28
CA LEU A 102 -1.27 -17.74 15.55
C LEU A 102 -2.16 -18.56 14.61
N LEU A 103 -1.70 -19.70 14.10
CA LEU A 103 -2.44 -20.53 13.14
C LEU A 103 -3.85 -20.93 13.65
N PRO A 104 -4.04 -21.38 14.91
CA PRO A 104 -5.39 -21.68 15.41
C PRO A 104 -6.31 -20.45 15.47
N ILE A 105 -5.74 -19.26 15.70
CA ILE A 105 -6.49 -18.00 15.73
C ILE A 105 -6.88 -17.59 14.31
N PHE A 106 -5.95 -17.69 13.35
CA PHE A 106 -6.24 -17.43 11.95
C PHE A 106 -7.29 -18.41 11.41
N ASP A 107 -7.26 -19.68 11.81
CA ASP A 107 -8.26 -20.65 11.42
C ASP A 107 -9.66 -20.27 11.89
N ALA A 108 -9.78 -19.88 13.17
CA ALA A 108 -11.05 -19.40 13.72
C ALA A 108 -11.57 -18.15 12.97
N LEU A 109 -10.68 -17.19 12.65
CA LEU A 109 -11.04 -15.99 11.89
C LEU A 109 -11.45 -16.29 10.44
N MET A 110 -10.75 -17.22 9.77
CA MET A 110 -11.07 -17.63 8.40
C MET A 110 -12.37 -18.45 8.33
N GLU A 111 -12.70 -19.17 9.40
CA GLU A 111 -13.99 -19.84 9.61
C GLU A 111 -15.13 -18.83 9.80
N GLU A 112 -14.96 -17.88 10.70
CA GLU A 112 -15.92 -16.80 10.95
C GLU A 112 -16.16 -15.94 9.69
N ALA A 113 -15.11 -15.67 8.91
CA ALA A 113 -15.17 -14.94 7.65
C ALA A 113 -15.71 -15.75 6.45
N GLN A 114 -16.11 -17.02 6.65
CA GLN A 114 -16.67 -17.90 5.61
C GLN A 114 -15.81 -18.01 4.34
N LEU A 115 -14.47 -17.99 4.47
CA LEU A 115 -13.58 -18.13 3.31
C LEU A 115 -13.68 -19.51 2.66
N SER A 116 -13.46 -19.60 1.34
CA SER A 116 -13.38 -20.88 0.63
C SER A 116 -12.14 -21.68 1.07
N GLU A 117 -12.22 -23.00 1.03
CA GLU A 117 -11.11 -23.89 1.41
C GLU A 117 -9.84 -23.63 0.58
N GLU A 118 -9.98 -23.34 -0.71
CA GLU A 118 -8.86 -22.94 -1.58
C GLU A 118 -8.15 -21.67 -1.08
N SER A 119 -8.92 -20.69 -0.60
CA SER A 119 -8.37 -19.45 -0.03
C SER A 119 -7.68 -19.70 1.31
N ARG A 120 -8.26 -20.57 2.15
CA ARG A 120 -7.69 -20.96 3.45
C ARG A 120 -6.37 -21.71 3.28
N GLU A 121 -6.29 -22.66 2.36
CA GLU A 121 -5.06 -23.39 2.05
C GLU A 121 -3.97 -22.46 1.50
N SER A 122 -4.34 -21.52 0.62
CA SER A 122 -3.42 -20.52 0.09
C SER A 122 -2.83 -19.66 1.22
N ILE A 123 -3.67 -19.15 2.13
CA ILE A 123 -3.23 -18.35 3.29
C ILE A 123 -2.31 -19.17 4.22
N ARG A 124 -2.66 -20.43 4.51
CA ARG A 124 -1.84 -21.33 5.33
C ARG A 124 -0.47 -21.57 4.69
N SER A 125 -0.41 -21.76 3.37
CA SER A 125 0.84 -22.01 2.64
C SER A 125 1.79 -20.81 2.67
N ILE A 126 1.26 -19.60 2.51
CA ILE A 126 2.03 -18.34 2.55
C ILE A 126 2.53 -18.04 3.96
N ALA A 127 1.74 -18.34 4.98
CA ALA A 127 2.15 -18.16 6.37
C ALA A 127 3.20 -19.20 6.80
N ALA A 128 3.07 -20.46 6.34
CA ALA A 128 4.02 -21.53 6.61
C ALA A 128 5.37 -21.38 5.89
N SER A 129 5.43 -20.64 4.78
CA SER A 129 6.68 -20.44 4.02
C SER A 129 7.71 -19.57 4.76
N GLY A 130 7.29 -18.86 5.83
CA GLY A 130 8.14 -17.94 6.58
C GLY A 130 8.46 -16.63 5.84
N GLU A 131 8.00 -16.48 4.59
CA GLU A 131 8.19 -15.29 3.75
C GLU A 131 7.47 -14.07 4.32
N PHE A 132 6.31 -14.26 4.96
CA PHE A 132 5.56 -13.19 5.62
C PHE A 132 6.37 -12.49 6.72
N GLY A 133 7.10 -13.28 7.52
CA GLY A 133 7.91 -12.78 8.61
C GLY A 133 9.30 -12.25 8.20
N LEU A 134 9.89 -12.85 7.16
CA LEU A 134 11.11 -12.35 6.54
C LEU A 134 10.87 -10.96 5.90
N ASN A 135 9.74 -10.78 5.20
CA ASN A 135 9.38 -9.51 4.58
C ASN A 135 9.10 -8.41 5.61
N ALA A 136 8.40 -8.70 6.71
CA ALA A 136 8.17 -7.71 7.78
C ALA A 136 9.49 -7.20 8.42
N VAL A 137 10.48 -8.07 8.58
CA VAL A 137 11.78 -7.70 9.17
C VAL A 137 12.73 -7.08 8.15
N VAL A 138 12.69 -7.52 6.89
CA VAL A 138 13.40 -6.87 5.77
C VAL A 138 12.84 -5.46 5.54
N SER A 139 11.52 -5.25 5.63
CA SER A 139 10.89 -3.92 5.59
C SER A 139 11.28 -3.05 6.80
N PHE A 140 11.42 -3.64 7.98
CA PHE A 140 11.88 -2.93 9.18
C PHE A 140 13.38 -2.56 9.11
N MET A 141 14.22 -3.43 8.51
CA MET A 141 15.67 -3.21 8.40
C MET A 141 16.10 -2.38 7.19
N LEU A 142 15.39 -2.47 6.06
CA LEU A 142 15.67 -1.68 4.83
C LEU A 142 14.91 -0.35 4.78
N GLY A 143 14.18 -0.02 5.85
CA GLY A 143 13.29 1.14 5.96
C GLY A 143 13.95 2.52 5.92
N VAL A 144 15.23 2.67 5.55
CA VAL A 144 15.88 4.00 5.48
C VAL A 144 16.56 4.31 4.14
N THR A 145 16.82 3.37 3.23
CA THR A 145 17.50 3.73 1.95
C THR A 145 17.06 3.00 0.67
N LEU A 146 16.63 1.73 0.68
CA LEU A 146 16.35 0.97 -0.57
C LEU A 146 14.86 0.77 -0.91
N TYR A 147 13.97 0.90 0.07
CA TYR A 147 12.53 0.67 -0.08
C TYR A 147 11.84 1.52 -1.18
N PRO A 148 12.20 2.81 -1.40
CA PRO A 148 11.62 3.59 -2.49
C PRO A 148 12.04 3.11 -3.89
N ALA A 149 13.26 2.58 -4.05
CA ALA A 149 13.79 2.19 -5.36
C ALA A 149 13.19 0.87 -5.87
N ILE A 150 12.96 -0.10 -4.97
CA ILE A 150 12.31 -1.38 -5.28
C ILE A 150 10.82 -1.17 -5.61
N ASN A 151 10.13 -0.28 -4.88
CA ASN A 151 8.77 0.09 -5.23
C ASN A 151 8.71 0.75 -6.61
N THR A 152 9.63 1.69 -6.92
CA THR A 152 9.62 2.41 -8.20
C THR A 152 9.86 1.52 -9.42
N ALA A 153 10.74 0.53 -9.34
CA ALA A 153 11.01 -0.38 -10.47
C ALA A 153 9.98 -1.52 -10.61
N GLY A 154 9.32 -1.91 -9.52
CA GLY A 154 8.33 -2.99 -9.46
C GLY A 154 6.87 -2.55 -9.59
N GLU A 155 6.57 -1.24 -9.52
CA GLU A 155 5.20 -0.69 -9.54
C GLU A 155 4.29 -1.31 -10.62
N PRO A 156 4.69 -1.43 -11.90
CA PRO A 156 3.79 -1.97 -12.93
C PRO A 156 3.36 -3.43 -12.70
N ALA A 157 4.27 -4.28 -12.20
CA ALA A 157 3.99 -5.68 -11.92
C ALA A 157 3.13 -5.83 -10.65
N TRP A 158 3.43 -5.03 -9.62
CA TRP A 158 2.62 -5.00 -8.41
C TRP A 158 1.23 -4.47 -8.64
N GLU A 159 1.09 -3.46 -9.50
CA GLU A 159 -0.21 -2.92 -9.87
C GLU A 159 -1.05 -3.98 -10.60
N THR A 160 -0.46 -4.80 -11.46
CA THR A 160 -1.18 -5.91 -12.12
C THR A 160 -1.69 -6.95 -11.10
N ILE A 161 -0.86 -7.31 -10.12
CA ILE A 161 -1.25 -8.25 -9.06
C ILE A 161 -2.34 -7.64 -8.17
N ARG A 162 -2.17 -6.39 -7.76
CA ARG A 162 -3.14 -5.61 -6.97
C ARG A 162 -4.49 -5.52 -7.69
N GLN A 163 -4.48 -5.25 -9.00
CA GLN A 163 -5.68 -5.20 -9.84
C GLN A 163 -6.38 -6.56 -9.92
N ASN A 164 -5.64 -7.65 -10.13
CA ASN A 164 -6.22 -8.99 -10.17
C ASN A 164 -6.83 -9.41 -8.83
N VAL A 165 -6.17 -9.07 -7.71
CA VAL A 165 -6.72 -9.28 -6.36
C VAL A 165 -7.98 -8.45 -6.16
N TYR A 166 -7.96 -7.13 -6.42
CA TYR A 166 -9.17 -6.30 -6.28
C TYR A 166 -10.32 -6.72 -7.19
N LYS A 167 -10.02 -7.28 -8.37
CA LYS A 167 -11.02 -7.86 -9.26
C LYS A 167 -11.61 -9.16 -8.70
N ALA A 168 -10.79 -10.03 -8.13
CA ALA A 168 -11.22 -11.29 -7.53
C ALA A 168 -11.95 -11.09 -6.19
N THR A 169 -11.54 -10.07 -5.43
CA THR A 169 -12.08 -9.71 -4.13
C THR A 169 -12.45 -8.22 -4.12
N PRO A 170 -13.64 -7.84 -4.62
CA PRO A 170 -14.08 -6.45 -4.70
C PRO A 170 -14.52 -5.94 -3.32
N VAL A 171 -13.58 -5.86 -2.38
CA VAL A 171 -13.80 -5.40 -1.00
C VAL A 171 -13.76 -3.87 -0.87
N ARG A 172 -13.46 -3.16 -1.97
CA ARG A 172 -13.37 -1.70 -1.96
C ARG A 172 -14.75 -1.09 -1.78
N LEU A 173 -14.94 -0.40 -0.66
CA LEU A 173 -16.15 0.37 -0.39
C LEU A 173 -16.16 1.67 -1.19
N LEU A 174 -17.36 2.15 -1.51
CA LEU A 174 -17.53 3.45 -2.13
C LEU A 174 -17.25 4.55 -1.10
N PRO A 175 -16.65 5.70 -1.49
CA PRO A 175 -16.48 6.85 -0.59
C PRO A 175 -17.84 7.36 -0.09
N GLU A 176 -17.93 7.90 1.13
CA GLU A 176 -19.21 8.31 1.74
C GLU A 176 -19.99 9.27 0.84
N THR A 177 -19.31 10.25 0.26
CA THR A 177 -19.92 11.23 -0.65
C THR A 177 -20.51 10.60 -1.92
N THR A 178 -19.95 9.48 -2.39
CA THR A 178 -20.50 8.73 -3.54
C THR A 178 -21.74 7.95 -3.10
N ILE A 179 -21.69 7.35 -1.91
CA ILE A 179 -22.82 6.62 -1.32
C ILE A 179 -24.04 7.54 -1.20
N LEU A 180 -23.86 8.68 -0.52
CA LEU A 180 -24.92 9.66 -0.32
C LEU A 180 -25.45 10.19 -1.66
N ARG A 181 -24.58 10.47 -2.63
CA ARG A 181 -25.03 10.90 -3.97
C ARG A 181 -25.87 9.85 -4.68
N LEU A 182 -25.54 8.56 -4.56
CA LEU A 182 -26.33 7.47 -5.15
C LEU A 182 -27.69 7.31 -4.47
N TYR A 183 -27.73 7.52 -3.15
CA TYR A 183 -28.97 7.56 -2.38
C TYR A 183 -29.90 8.67 -2.86
N TYR A 184 -29.42 9.92 -2.88
CA TYR A 184 -30.23 11.07 -3.30
C TYR A 184 -30.61 11.02 -4.79
N LYS A 185 -29.83 10.34 -5.63
CA LYS A 185 -30.21 10.06 -7.02
C LYS A 185 -31.28 8.97 -7.18
N GLY A 186 -31.69 8.32 -6.09
CA GLY A 186 -32.63 7.19 -6.11
C GLY A 186 -32.05 5.89 -6.68
N ILE A 187 -30.72 5.77 -6.72
CA ILE A 187 -30.03 4.57 -7.24
C ILE A 187 -29.83 3.53 -6.14
N MET A 188 -29.65 3.97 -4.88
CA MET A 188 -29.56 3.10 -3.71
C MET A 188 -30.71 3.36 -2.75
N SER A 189 -31.22 2.29 -2.12
CA SER A 189 -32.18 2.37 -1.04
C SER A 189 -31.52 2.80 0.27
N ARG A 190 -32.34 3.15 1.28
CA ARG A 190 -31.86 3.49 2.61
C ARG A 190 -31.08 2.33 3.24
N ASP A 191 -31.61 1.11 3.17
CA ASP A 191 -30.95 -0.09 3.71
C ASP A 191 -29.58 -0.35 3.07
N GLN A 192 -29.42 -0.09 1.76
CA GLN A 192 -28.14 -0.23 1.06
C GLN A 192 -27.11 0.82 1.50
N VAL A 193 -27.56 2.04 1.81
CA VAL A 193 -26.71 3.10 2.35
C VAL A 193 -26.25 2.73 3.75
N ASP A 194 -27.18 2.28 4.59
CA ASP A 194 -26.91 1.90 5.97
C ASP A 194 -25.91 0.74 6.03
N ASP A 195 -26.09 -0.31 5.22
CA ASP A 195 -25.13 -1.42 5.11
C ASP A 195 -23.72 -0.94 4.70
N MET A 196 -23.62 -0.14 3.63
CA MET A 196 -22.32 0.29 3.13
C MET A 196 -21.59 1.23 4.09
N LEU A 197 -22.29 2.16 4.74
CA LEU A 197 -21.68 3.06 5.72
C LEU A 197 -21.33 2.31 7.02
N ALA A 198 -22.13 1.32 7.43
CA ALA A 198 -21.77 0.44 8.54
C ALA A 198 -20.50 -0.38 8.23
N ARG A 199 -20.34 -0.87 6.99
CA ARG A 199 -19.11 -1.55 6.54
C ARG A 199 -17.87 -0.64 6.52
N ILE A 200 -18.05 0.68 6.38
CA ILE A 200 -16.97 1.66 6.55
C ILE A 200 -16.62 1.85 8.04
N GLY A 201 -17.58 1.63 8.93
CA GLY A 201 -17.40 1.72 10.39
C GLY A 201 -18.24 2.79 11.07
N TYR A 202 -19.23 3.38 10.38
CA TYR A 202 -20.15 4.34 11.00
C TYR A 202 -21.25 3.64 11.80
N ASP A 203 -21.59 4.22 12.95
CA ASP A 203 -22.79 3.83 13.71
C ASP A 203 -24.06 4.46 13.11
N GLU A 204 -25.24 3.99 13.55
CA GLU A 204 -26.54 4.47 13.06
C GLU A 204 -26.73 5.99 13.23
N THR A 205 -26.20 6.58 14.30
CA THR A 205 -26.34 8.02 14.56
C THR A 205 -25.54 8.83 13.55
N ASN A 206 -24.30 8.42 13.29
CA ASN A 206 -23.43 9.05 12.31
C ASN A 206 -23.96 8.85 10.88
N ILE A 207 -24.51 7.67 10.57
CA ILE A 207 -25.16 7.41 9.28
C ILE A 207 -26.33 8.38 9.06
N GLN A 208 -27.21 8.53 10.06
CA GLN A 208 -28.32 9.48 9.97
C GLN A 208 -27.82 10.91 9.80
N GLY A 209 -26.78 11.32 10.53
CA GLY A 209 -26.16 12.63 10.39
C GLY A 209 -25.62 12.89 8.98
N LEU A 210 -24.91 11.91 8.38
CA LEU A 210 -24.40 12.01 7.01
C LEU A 210 -25.52 12.11 5.97
N VAL A 211 -26.60 11.36 6.16
CA VAL A 211 -27.78 11.45 5.28
C VAL A 211 -28.39 12.84 5.37
N ASP A 212 -28.60 13.37 6.57
CA ASP A 212 -29.22 14.68 6.75
C ASP A 212 -28.31 15.84 6.30
N ASP A 213 -27.00 15.75 6.52
CA ASP A 213 -26.01 16.75 6.10
C ASP A 213 -25.93 16.93 4.57
N PHE A 214 -26.19 15.86 3.81
CA PHE A 214 -26.17 15.94 2.35
C PHE A 214 -27.36 16.73 1.77
N ARG A 215 -28.38 17.05 2.57
CA ARG A 215 -29.47 17.90 2.11
C ARG A 215 -28.93 19.27 1.72
N TRP A 216 -29.49 19.83 0.64
CA TRP A 216 -29.13 21.15 0.22
C TRP A 216 -29.59 22.18 1.26
N ILE A 217 -28.75 23.19 1.51
CA ILE A 217 -29.05 24.29 2.40
C ILE A 217 -28.94 25.58 1.59
N PRO A 218 -29.98 26.45 1.58
CA PRO A 218 -29.91 27.73 0.91
C PRO A 218 -28.81 28.61 1.50
N SER A 219 -28.08 29.30 0.64
CA SER A 219 -27.18 30.35 1.08
C SER A 219 -27.97 31.53 1.67
N ILE A 220 -27.30 32.33 2.50
CA ILE A 220 -27.87 33.59 3.00
C ILE A 220 -28.27 34.52 1.86
N GLY A 221 -27.50 34.55 0.77
CA GLY A 221 -27.82 35.35 -0.41
C GLY A 221 -29.12 34.91 -1.10
N GLU A 222 -29.33 33.60 -1.26
CA GLU A 222 -30.58 33.04 -1.79
C GLU A 222 -31.75 33.32 -0.85
N THR A 223 -31.56 33.16 0.46
CA THR A 223 -32.58 33.45 1.47
C THR A 223 -33.00 34.93 1.45
N ILE A 224 -32.05 35.85 1.29
CA ILE A 224 -32.32 37.29 1.13
C ILE A 224 -33.05 37.54 -0.19
N LEU A 225 -32.62 36.92 -1.29
CA LEU A 225 -33.29 37.03 -2.58
C LEU A 225 -34.75 36.57 -2.48
N TRP A 226 -35.00 35.41 -1.89
CA TRP A 226 -36.34 34.87 -1.67
C TRP A 226 -37.18 35.78 -0.79
N SER A 227 -36.59 36.36 0.25
CA SER A 227 -37.25 37.35 1.12
C SER A 227 -37.68 38.60 0.34
N VAL A 228 -36.77 39.21 -0.43
CA VAL A 228 -37.04 40.44 -1.20
C VAL A 228 -38.04 40.19 -2.35
N ARG A 229 -38.15 38.93 -2.79
CA ARG A 229 -39.08 38.50 -3.85
C ARG A 229 -40.41 37.99 -3.30
N GLU A 230 -40.63 38.10 -1.99
CA GLU A 230 -41.84 37.59 -1.32
C GLU A 230 -42.08 36.08 -1.57
N ALA A 231 -41.01 35.33 -1.88
CA ALA A 231 -41.11 33.93 -2.29
C ALA A 231 -41.57 33.01 -1.14
N PHE A 232 -41.33 33.41 0.11
CA PHE A 232 -41.76 32.65 1.29
C PHE A 232 -43.27 32.74 1.56
N TYR A 233 -43.99 33.67 0.93
CA TYR A 233 -45.37 33.99 1.29
C TYR A 233 -46.37 33.37 0.29
N ASP A 234 -47.17 32.43 0.78
CA ASP A 234 -48.15 31.70 -0.05
C ASP A 234 -49.35 32.57 -0.47
N ASP A 235 -49.74 33.53 0.36
CA ASP A 235 -50.76 34.53 0.05
C ASP A 235 -50.32 35.45 -1.10
N TYR A 236 -49.08 35.94 -1.06
CA TYR A 236 -48.46 36.68 -2.16
C TYR A 236 -48.44 35.83 -3.44
N ALA A 237 -48.00 34.57 -3.35
CA ALA A 237 -47.95 33.70 -4.51
C ALA A 237 -49.33 33.43 -5.13
N LYS A 238 -50.38 33.38 -4.31
CA LYS A 238 -51.76 33.23 -4.74
C LYS A 238 -52.33 34.51 -5.36
N GLU A 239 -52.04 35.67 -4.77
CA GLU A 239 -52.52 36.97 -5.25
C GLU A 239 -51.88 37.33 -6.59
N PHE A 240 -50.57 37.17 -6.71
CA PHE A 240 -49.80 37.57 -7.89
C PHE A 240 -49.51 36.42 -8.87
N GLY A 241 -49.98 35.20 -8.57
CA GLY A 241 -49.85 34.05 -9.45
C GLY A 241 -48.41 33.61 -9.68
N THR A 242 -47.50 33.82 -8.73
CA THR A 242 -46.07 33.50 -8.92
C THR A 242 -45.78 31.99 -8.99
N ASP A 243 -46.73 31.15 -8.60
CA ASP A 243 -46.70 29.69 -8.78
C ASP A 243 -47.27 29.23 -10.14
N GLN A 244 -47.75 30.16 -10.99
CA GLN A 244 -48.24 29.82 -12.32
C GLN A 244 -47.17 29.11 -13.13
N GLU A 245 -47.60 28.10 -13.88
CA GLU A 245 -46.75 27.26 -14.74
C GLU A 245 -45.62 26.50 -14.01
N TYR A 246 -45.64 26.44 -12.67
CA TYR A 246 -44.65 25.69 -11.90
C TYR A 246 -44.63 24.22 -12.34
N PRO A 247 -43.53 23.72 -12.94
CA PRO A 247 -43.47 22.39 -13.49
C PRO A 247 -43.15 21.38 -12.38
N ALA A 248 -44.10 21.19 -11.45
CA ALA A 248 -43.91 20.49 -10.18
C ALA A 248 -43.23 19.13 -10.32
N GLU A 249 -43.69 18.28 -11.25
CA GLU A 249 -43.11 16.95 -11.48
C GLU A 249 -41.64 17.03 -11.90
N LYS A 250 -41.30 17.93 -12.84
CA LYS A 250 -39.93 18.11 -13.32
C LYS A 250 -39.03 18.72 -12.25
N MET A 251 -39.54 19.73 -11.53
CA MET A 251 -38.81 20.38 -10.45
C MET A 251 -38.50 19.38 -9.33
N LEU A 252 -39.47 18.57 -8.93
CA LEU A 252 -39.28 17.54 -7.91
C LEU A 252 -38.30 16.45 -8.38
N PHE A 253 -38.44 15.98 -9.63
CA PHE A 253 -37.55 14.96 -10.19
C PHE A 253 -36.09 15.39 -10.21
N TYR A 254 -35.80 16.64 -10.58
CA TYR A 254 -34.43 17.13 -10.57
C TYR A 254 -33.98 17.57 -9.18
N GLY A 255 -34.80 18.31 -8.45
CA GLY A 255 -34.48 18.87 -7.14
C GLY A 255 -34.19 17.82 -6.07
N SER A 256 -34.97 16.73 -6.03
CA SER A 256 -34.71 15.62 -5.10
C SER A 256 -33.33 14.99 -5.29
N LYS A 257 -32.81 14.96 -6.53
CA LYS A 257 -31.45 14.46 -6.84
C LYS A 257 -30.33 15.37 -6.33
N TRP A 258 -30.68 16.61 -6.02
CA TRP A 258 -29.80 17.60 -5.39
C TRP A 258 -30.06 17.73 -3.89
N GLY A 259 -30.97 16.93 -3.32
CA GLY A 259 -31.34 17.04 -1.91
C GLY A 259 -32.11 18.31 -1.56
N ILE A 260 -32.78 18.94 -2.54
CA ILE A 260 -33.60 20.15 -2.35
C ILE A 260 -35.04 19.74 -2.00
N LEU A 261 -35.61 20.39 -0.99
CA LEU A 261 -36.97 20.10 -0.54
C LEU A 261 -38.04 20.64 -1.52
N PRO A 262 -39.22 19.99 -1.61
CA PRO A 262 -40.30 20.43 -2.50
C PRO A 262 -40.71 21.91 -2.33
N GLU A 263 -40.73 22.40 -1.10
CA GLU A 263 -41.02 23.78 -0.74
C GLU A 263 -39.94 24.75 -1.23
N GLU A 264 -38.67 24.38 -1.12
CA GLU A 264 -37.54 25.21 -1.57
C GLU A 264 -37.53 25.37 -3.09
N LEU A 265 -37.92 24.32 -3.82
CA LEU A 265 -38.10 24.39 -5.27
C LEU A 265 -39.18 25.39 -5.68
N LYS A 266 -40.20 25.60 -4.85
CA LYS A 266 -41.19 26.68 -5.09
C LYS A 266 -40.57 28.04 -4.83
N TYR A 267 -39.73 28.21 -3.82
CA TYR A 267 -39.06 29.49 -3.57
C TYR A 267 -38.14 29.89 -4.72
N PHE A 268 -37.39 28.94 -5.27
CA PHE A 268 -36.65 29.14 -6.51
C PHE A 268 -37.55 29.60 -7.65
N TRP A 269 -38.69 28.95 -7.86
CA TRP A 269 -39.65 29.34 -8.88
C TRP A 269 -40.21 30.73 -8.63
N ARG A 270 -40.71 31.03 -7.43
CA ARG A 270 -41.28 32.35 -7.12
C ARG A 270 -40.27 33.48 -7.34
N ALA A 271 -38.99 33.23 -7.07
CA ALA A 271 -37.91 34.19 -7.26
C ALA A 271 -37.27 34.20 -8.66
N HIS A 272 -37.70 33.33 -9.59
CA HIS A 272 -37.03 33.19 -10.90
C HIS A 272 -37.31 34.35 -11.86
N TRP A 273 -38.40 35.09 -11.65
CA TRP A 273 -38.77 36.22 -12.48
C TRP A 273 -37.83 37.41 -12.24
N LEU A 274 -37.19 37.88 -13.30
CA LEU A 274 -36.37 39.08 -13.26
C LEU A 274 -37.25 40.31 -13.47
N LEU A 275 -37.25 41.22 -12.49
CA LEU A 275 -37.86 42.53 -12.69
C LEU A 275 -37.11 43.32 -13.77
N PRO A 276 -37.81 44.12 -14.60
CA PRO A 276 -37.17 45.09 -15.46
C PRO A 276 -36.23 45.98 -14.64
N SER A 277 -35.03 46.22 -15.16
CA SER A 277 -34.15 47.26 -14.63
C SER A 277 -34.84 48.63 -14.71
N ILE A 278 -34.36 49.59 -13.91
CA ILE A 278 -34.89 50.97 -13.91
C ILE A 278 -34.87 51.57 -15.33
N GLY A 279 -33.77 51.35 -16.08
CA GLY A 279 -33.67 51.80 -17.47
C GLY A 279 -34.72 51.17 -18.39
N GLN A 280 -34.99 49.86 -18.23
CA GLN A 280 -36.08 49.20 -18.95
C GLN A 280 -37.44 49.76 -18.55
N GLY A 281 -37.65 50.09 -17.28
CA GLY A 281 -38.85 50.79 -16.82
C GLY A 281 -39.06 52.13 -17.51
N TYR A 282 -38.01 52.97 -17.58
CA TYR A 282 -38.06 54.25 -18.31
C TYR A 282 -38.33 54.07 -19.80
N GLU A 283 -37.68 53.08 -20.44
CA GLU A 283 -37.95 52.76 -21.86
C GLU A 283 -39.39 52.31 -22.08
N MET A 284 -39.93 51.46 -21.19
CA MET A 284 -41.32 51.02 -21.25
C MET A 284 -42.29 52.20 -21.09
N LEU A 285 -42.01 53.13 -20.18
CA LEU A 285 -42.79 54.34 -19.97
C LEU A 285 -42.75 55.26 -21.21
N HIS A 286 -41.57 55.56 -21.74
CA HIS A 286 -41.42 56.41 -22.94
C HIS A 286 -42.07 55.80 -24.18
N ARG A 287 -42.06 54.46 -24.31
CA ARG A 287 -42.72 53.73 -25.39
C ARG A 287 -44.23 53.56 -25.17
N LYS A 288 -44.78 54.05 -24.05
CA LYS A 288 -46.19 53.91 -23.67
C LYS A 288 -46.65 52.45 -23.55
N VAL A 289 -45.74 51.56 -23.15
CA VAL A 289 -46.06 50.17 -22.78
C VAL A 289 -46.67 50.11 -21.38
N ILE A 290 -46.27 51.03 -20.51
CA ILE A 290 -46.83 51.26 -19.17
C ILE A 290 -47.23 52.75 -19.03
N THR A 291 -48.10 53.06 -18.07
CA THR A 291 -48.51 54.43 -17.75
C THR A 291 -47.85 54.92 -16.45
N ASP A 292 -47.94 56.22 -16.22
CA ASP A 292 -47.60 56.88 -14.95
C ASP A 292 -48.54 56.51 -13.81
#